data_AF-A0A398DCG4-F1
#
_entry.id   AF-A0A398DCG4-F1
#
_cell.length_a   1.000
_cell.length_b   1.000
_cell.length_c   1.000
_cell.angle_alpha   90.00
_cell.angle_beta   90.00
_cell.angle_gamma   90.00
#
_symmetry.space_group_name_H-M   'P 1'
#
loop_
_entity.id
_entity.type
_entity.pdbx_description
1 polymer ?
#
loop_
_entity_poly.entity_id
_entity_poly.type
_entity_poly.pdbx_seq_one_letter_code
_entity_poly.pdbx_strand_id
1 'polypeptide(L)'
;MMKSKEIGLNKTSAWSSIDRKATDKLAAEYMSVMKDAKTEREFVEAATVIAQASGYRTADALSGKALPKGGKLIFINRGKNAVIVRLGKRPLGEGVNIVAAHVDAPRIDVKQNPLFESTGLGLFQTHYYGGIKKYQWVTIPLALHGVIYDKAGKKLQLRIGEEESDPVFNISDILPHLGQAQAEKKLSEGVSGEALDAIVGHVPADDKDDKTPVRTNVLKMLAEQLNVEERAFAGSELELVPAMKPREVGFDRGLILAYGHDDRICGYTALRGLLDQKMEPERTQVVFLADKEEIGSDGDTGMQSEFLELVIERLILEAGEKTTARQVFWHSMALSADVGAGMDPNYLDVFEPTNAATVGNGIVITKFTGSRGKAGAHDASAETLHKVLGLLDEAKVPWQVAEMGKVDVGGGGTVAKFLSKRGIETLDAGPALLSMHAPQELASKADLYACYLAYKTFLEKAR
;
A
#
# COMPACT_ATOMS: atom_id res chain seq x y z
N MET A 1 -0.68 -23.31 -30.65
CA MET A 1 -2.07 -23.13 -30.17
C MET A 1 -2.50 -24.38 -29.41
N MET A 2 -2.23 -24.42 -28.11
CA MET A 2 -2.80 -25.43 -27.21
C MET A 2 -4.25 -25.01 -26.92
N LYS A 3 -5.20 -25.91 -27.18
CA LYS A 3 -6.63 -25.69 -26.88
C LYS A 3 -6.80 -25.61 -25.35
N SER A 4 -7.27 -24.46 -24.89
CA SER A 4 -7.47 -24.03 -23.50
C SER A 4 -8.64 -24.70 -22.78
N LYS A 5 -8.93 -25.98 -23.05
CA LYS A 5 -10.01 -26.70 -22.35
C LYS A 5 -9.37 -27.74 -21.45
N GLU A 6 -9.68 -27.59 -20.16
CA GLU A 6 -9.25 -28.44 -19.03
C GLU A 6 -7.88 -28.07 -18.42
N ILE A 7 -7.81 -26.87 -17.82
CA ILE A 7 -6.87 -26.61 -16.73
C ILE A 7 -7.72 -26.36 -15.48
N GLY A 8 -7.59 -27.27 -14.51
CA GLY A 8 -8.42 -27.39 -13.32
C GLY A 8 -8.38 -26.21 -12.35
N LEU A 9 -9.35 -26.26 -11.42
CA LEU A 9 -9.69 -25.29 -10.37
C LEU A 9 -10.17 -23.92 -10.87
N ASN A 10 -11.51 -23.81 -11.03
CA ASN A 10 -12.33 -22.60 -11.03
C ASN A 10 -11.68 -21.28 -11.51
N LYS A 11 -11.31 -21.21 -12.79
CA LYS A 11 -11.04 -19.94 -13.49
C LYS A 11 -12.32 -19.28 -14.01
N THR A 12 -13.37 -19.24 -13.18
CA THR A 12 -14.62 -18.58 -13.54
C THR A 12 -14.47 -17.10 -13.24
N SER A 13 -14.73 -16.25 -14.24
CA SER A 13 -14.61 -14.81 -14.03
C SER A 13 -15.56 -14.31 -12.93
N ALA A 14 -15.01 -13.54 -11.99
CA ALA A 14 -15.78 -12.91 -10.93
C ALA A 14 -16.89 -11.99 -11.50
N TRP A 15 -16.70 -11.42 -12.69
CA TRP A 15 -17.70 -10.62 -13.40
C TRP A 15 -19.03 -11.35 -13.68
N SER A 16 -19.04 -12.69 -13.61
CA SER A 16 -20.24 -13.51 -13.79
C SER A 16 -21.09 -13.68 -12.53
N SER A 17 -20.52 -13.41 -11.35
CA SER A 17 -21.18 -13.65 -10.06
C SER A 17 -21.33 -12.40 -9.18
N ILE A 18 -20.54 -11.36 -9.41
CA ILE A 18 -20.57 -10.13 -8.59
C ILE A 18 -21.70 -9.16 -8.99
N ASP A 19 -22.13 -8.33 -8.02
CA ASP A 19 -23.04 -7.21 -8.26
C ASP A 19 -22.28 -6.04 -8.91
N ARG A 20 -22.45 -5.87 -10.23
CA ARG A 20 -21.81 -4.82 -11.03
C ARG A 20 -22.07 -3.41 -10.49
N LYS A 21 -23.26 -3.12 -9.98
CA LYS A 21 -23.59 -1.77 -9.48
C LYS A 21 -22.85 -1.47 -8.19
N ALA A 22 -22.78 -2.45 -7.29
CA ALA A 22 -22.01 -2.33 -6.06
C ALA A 22 -20.50 -2.28 -6.34
N THR A 23 -20.02 -3.06 -7.32
CA THR A 23 -18.64 -3.06 -7.81
C THR A 23 -18.24 -1.68 -8.34
N ASP A 24 -19.02 -1.10 -9.26
CA ASP A 24 -18.71 0.22 -9.82
C ASP A 24 -18.75 1.33 -8.76
N LYS A 25 -19.67 1.24 -7.81
CA LYS A 25 -19.73 2.17 -6.68
C LYS A 25 -18.47 2.09 -5.82
N LEU A 26 -18.09 0.88 -5.40
CA LEU A 26 -16.88 0.68 -4.57
C LEU A 26 -15.62 1.13 -5.33
N ALA A 27 -15.53 0.83 -6.62
CA ALA A 27 -14.43 1.27 -7.48
C ALA A 27 -14.32 2.80 -7.56
N ALA A 28 -15.43 3.49 -7.76
CA ALA A 28 -15.44 4.96 -7.80
C ALA A 28 -15.02 5.58 -6.45
N GLU A 29 -15.51 5.02 -5.34
CA GLU A 29 -15.12 5.47 -3.99
C GLU A 29 -13.64 5.19 -3.71
N TYR A 30 -13.12 4.04 -4.14
CA TYR A 30 -11.69 3.70 -4.05
C TYR A 30 -10.82 4.65 -4.87
N MET A 31 -11.17 4.88 -6.14
CA MET A 31 -10.46 5.81 -7.01
C MET A 31 -10.45 7.24 -6.44
N SER A 32 -11.52 7.66 -5.77
CA SER A 32 -11.56 8.96 -5.08
C SER A 32 -10.55 9.05 -3.94
N VAL A 33 -10.35 7.97 -3.18
CA VAL A 33 -9.32 7.94 -2.12
C VAL A 33 -7.92 7.93 -2.73
N MET A 34 -7.69 7.08 -3.74
CA MET A 34 -6.38 6.96 -4.41
C MET A 34 -5.94 8.22 -5.14
N LYS A 35 -6.89 9.09 -5.50
CA LYS A 35 -6.59 10.41 -6.07
C LYS A 35 -5.79 11.27 -5.08
N ASP A 36 -6.20 11.27 -3.81
CA ASP A 36 -5.69 12.22 -2.81
C ASP A 36 -4.70 11.58 -1.81
N ALA A 37 -4.70 10.25 -1.68
CA ALA A 37 -3.86 9.49 -0.76
C ALA A 37 -2.69 8.80 -1.47
N LYS A 38 -1.61 9.54 -1.73
CA LYS A 38 -0.44 9.04 -2.47
C LYS A 38 0.74 8.64 -1.58
N THR A 39 0.68 8.92 -0.28
CA THR A 39 1.66 8.53 0.72
C THR A 39 1.02 7.69 1.83
N GLU A 40 1.80 6.98 2.63
CA GLU A 40 1.29 6.22 3.78
C GLU A 40 0.56 7.14 4.77
N ARG A 41 1.08 8.36 4.95
CA ARG A 41 0.51 9.36 5.87
C ARG A 41 -0.88 9.78 5.43
N GLU A 42 -1.03 10.07 4.15
CA GLU A 42 -2.29 10.52 3.57
C GLU A 42 -3.31 9.39 3.50
N PHE A 43 -2.88 8.15 3.27
CA PHE A 43 -3.78 7.01 3.33
C PHE A 43 -4.30 6.76 4.73
N VAL A 44 -3.45 6.84 5.77
CA VAL A 44 -3.89 6.75 7.17
C VAL A 44 -4.83 7.90 7.54
N GLU A 45 -4.57 9.12 7.04
CA GLU A 45 -5.46 10.27 7.21
C GLU A 45 -6.83 10.00 6.58
N ALA A 46 -6.87 9.57 5.31
CA ALA A 46 -8.10 9.23 4.61
C ALA A 46 -8.87 8.09 5.30
N ALA A 47 -8.19 7.03 5.70
CA ALA A 47 -8.78 5.92 6.46
C ALA A 47 -9.38 6.40 7.78
N THR A 48 -8.71 7.32 8.48
CA THR A 48 -9.22 7.94 9.71
C THR A 48 -10.50 8.71 9.47
N VAL A 49 -10.56 9.54 8.43
CA VAL A 49 -11.77 10.31 8.06
C VAL A 49 -12.93 9.38 7.73
N ILE A 50 -12.69 8.34 6.93
CA ILE A 50 -13.71 7.34 6.54
C ILE A 50 -14.22 6.57 7.77
N ALA A 51 -13.33 6.15 8.66
CA ALA A 51 -13.68 5.45 9.89
C ALA A 51 -14.50 6.35 10.83
N GLN A 52 -14.09 7.61 11.02
CA GLN A 52 -14.81 8.57 11.86
C GLN A 52 -16.22 8.86 11.33
N ALA A 53 -16.37 9.00 10.01
CA ALA A 53 -17.69 9.12 9.36
C ALA A 53 -18.58 7.89 9.60
N SER A 54 -17.97 6.72 9.83
CA SER A 54 -18.64 5.46 10.18
C SER A 54 -18.83 5.25 11.69
N GLY A 55 -18.57 6.28 12.49
CA GLY A 55 -18.78 6.31 13.94
C GLY A 55 -17.61 5.84 14.78
N TYR A 56 -16.42 5.64 14.20
CA TYR A 56 -15.22 5.31 14.96
C TYR A 56 -14.69 6.54 15.70
N ARG A 57 -13.96 6.29 16.78
CA ARG A 57 -13.35 7.33 17.61
C ARG A 57 -11.86 7.08 17.74
N THR A 58 -11.07 8.14 17.58
CA THR A 58 -9.63 8.07 17.80
C THR A 58 -9.36 7.76 19.27
N ALA A 59 -8.48 6.79 19.48
CA ALA A 59 -8.03 6.34 20.78
C ALA A 59 -6.50 6.37 20.85
N ASP A 60 -5.98 6.48 22.07
CA ASP A 60 -4.56 6.49 22.34
C ASP A 60 -4.23 5.32 23.25
N ALA A 61 -3.47 4.36 22.71
CA ALA A 61 -3.08 3.14 23.39
C ALA A 61 -2.18 3.41 24.62
N LEU A 62 -1.42 4.51 24.58
CA LEU A 62 -0.51 4.93 25.63
C LEU A 62 -1.16 5.84 26.67
N SER A 63 -2.34 6.40 26.39
CA SER A 63 -2.96 7.36 27.30
C SER A 63 -3.41 6.70 28.60
N GLY A 64 -3.23 7.32 29.77
CA GLY A 64 -3.83 6.83 31.02
C GLY A 64 -5.36 6.98 31.11
N LYS A 65 -6.03 7.43 30.04
CA LYS A 65 -7.47 7.77 30.02
C LYS A 65 -8.30 6.61 29.50
N ALA A 66 -9.49 6.39 30.05
CA ALA A 66 -10.41 5.36 29.56
C ALA A 66 -10.67 5.49 28.04
N LEU A 67 -10.80 4.34 27.36
CA LEU A 67 -11.07 4.32 25.92
C LEU A 67 -12.47 4.90 25.60
N PRO A 68 -12.67 5.48 24.40
CA PRO A 68 -13.98 5.89 23.95
C PRO A 68 -15.01 4.75 24.01
N LYS A 69 -16.21 5.05 24.50
CA LYS A 69 -17.32 4.09 24.56
C LYS A 69 -17.81 3.71 23.15
N GLY A 70 -18.40 2.53 23.02
CA GLY A 70 -19.06 2.06 21.79
C GLY A 70 -18.23 1.13 20.91
N GLY A 71 -17.01 0.78 21.32
CA GLY A 71 -16.23 -0.33 20.75
C GLY A 71 -15.75 -0.15 19.31
N LYS A 72 -15.91 1.03 18.72
CA LYS A 72 -15.39 1.40 17.38
C LYS A 72 -14.23 2.37 17.54
N LEU A 73 -13.01 1.86 17.45
CA LEU A 73 -11.79 2.60 17.82
C LEU A 73 -10.82 2.65 16.65
N ILE A 74 -10.05 3.74 16.55
CA ILE A 74 -8.89 3.84 15.67
C ILE A 74 -7.69 4.35 16.47
N PHE A 75 -6.61 3.59 16.43
CA PHE A 75 -5.33 3.94 17.04
C PHE A 75 -4.36 4.31 15.94
N ILE A 76 -3.75 5.50 16.02
CA ILE A 76 -2.84 6.02 14.99
C ILE A 76 -1.46 6.13 15.61
N ASN A 77 -0.44 5.56 14.97
CA ASN A 77 0.94 5.69 15.41
C ASN A 77 1.75 6.51 14.41
N ARG A 78 2.28 7.64 14.92
CA ARG A 78 3.09 8.64 14.20
C ARG A 78 2.47 9.17 12.89
N GLY A 79 1.17 8.94 12.68
CA GLY A 79 0.44 9.30 11.48
C GLY A 79 0.90 8.54 10.23
N LYS A 80 1.47 7.33 10.38
CA LYS A 80 1.96 6.51 9.26
C LYS A 80 1.38 5.10 9.23
N ASN A 81 0.95 4.59 10.38
CA ASN A 81 0.22 3.33 10.47
C ASN A 81 -0.97 3.47 11.42
N ALA A 82 -1.93 2.55 11.34
CA ALA A 82 -3.13 2.57 12.17
C ALA A 82 -3.70 1.17 12.46
N VAL A 83 -4.20 0.98 13.68
CA VAL A 83 -5.00 -0.19 14.05
C VAL A 83 -6.45 0.26 14.25
N ILE A 84 -7.35 -0.27 13.43
CA ILE A 84 -8.78 0.03 13.49
C ILE A 84 -9.49 -1.18 14.09
N VAL A 85 -10.24 -0.95 15.17
CA VAL A 85 -10.80 -2.02 16.00
C VAL A 85 -12.31 -1.89 16.09
N ARG A 86 -12.99 -3.02 15.93
CA ARG A 86 -14.41 -3.17 16.28
C ARG A 86 -14.53 -4.27 17.33
N LEU A 87 -14.83 -3.87 18.57
CA LEU A 87 -14.98 -4.79 19.69
C LEU A 87 -16.12 -5.78 19.46
N GLY A 88 -15.87 -7.04 19.78
CA GLY A 88 -16.87 -8.10 19.78
C GLY A 88 -17.38 -8.43 21.17
N LYS A 89 -18.33 -9.37 21.21
CA LYS A 89 -18.99 -9.80 22.45
C LYS A 89 -18.17 -10.82 23.24
N ARG A 90 -17.38 -11.66 22.55
CA ARG A 90 -16.55 -12.69 23.16
C ARG A 90 -15.30 -12.07 23.78
N PRO A 91 -14.75 -12.67 24.86
CA PRO A 91 -13.51 -12.24 25.47
C PRO A 91 -12.36 -12.16 24.47
N LEU A 92 -11.47 -11.17 24.62
CA LEU A 92 -10.26 -11.05 23.82
C LEU A 92 -9.36 -12.28 23.94
N GLY A 93 -9.32 -12.90 25.13
CA GLY A 93 -8.58 -14.15 25.35
C GLY A 93 -9.02 -15.31 24.45
N GLU A 94 -10.20 -15.23 23.85
CA GLU A 94 -10.67 -16.18 22.84
C GLU A 94 -10.26 -15.79 21.43
N GLY A 95 -9.39 -14.81 21.23
CA GLY A 95 -8.81 -14.43 19.94
C GLY A 95 -9.58 -13.35 19.18
N VAL A 96 -8.90 -12.74 18.21
CA VAL A 96 -9.41 -11.70 17.32
C VAL A 96 -9.26 -12.08 15.85
N ASN A 97 -10.07 -11.48 14.98
CA ASN A 97 -9.95 -11.66 13.53
C ASN A 97 -9.25 -10.44 12.93
N ILE A 98 -8.11 -10.66 12.28
CA ILE A 98 -7.23 -9.59 11.80
C ILE A 98 -7.18 -9.60 10.26
N VAL A 99 -7.33 -8.44 9.63
CA VAL A 99 -6.89 -8.24 8.25
C VAL A 99 -5.80 -7.17 8.29
N ALA A 100 -4.59 -7.52 7.88
CA ALA A 100 -3.47 -6.60 7.92
C ALA A 100 -2.96 -6.34 6.49
N ALA A 101 -2.79 -5.08 6.13
CA ALA A 101 -2.28 -4.63 4.85
C ALA A 101 -1.20 -3.57 5.10
N HIS A 102 -0.30 -3.35 4.14
CA HIS A 102 0.54 -2.15 4.16
C HIS A 102 -0.04 -1.03 3.30
N VAL A 103 0.39 0.19 3.55
CA VAL A 103 -0.13 1.39 2.86
C VAL A 103 0.96 2.33 2.37
N ASP A 104 2.23 1.98 2.61
CA ASP A 104 3.36 2.50 1.84
C ASP A 104 3.41 1.86 0.45
N ALA A 105 4.02 2.57 -0.48
CA ALA A 105 4.20 2.13 -1.86
C ALA A 105 5.59 2.58 -2.34
N PRO A 106 6.18 1.91 -3.35
CA PRO A 106 7.47 2.32 -3.92
C PRO A 106 7.41 3.75 -4.47
N ARG A 107 8.47 4.53 -4.22
CA ARG A 107 8.50 5.98 -4.49
C ARG A 107 9.93 6.51 -4.62
N ILE A 108 10.06 7.82 -4.79
CA ILE A 108 11.35 8.52 -4.83
C ILE A 108 11.38 9.56 -3.71
N ASP A 109 12.27 9.41 -2.74
CA ASP A 109 12.39 10.33 -1.61
C ASP A 109 13.42 11.41 -1.91
N VAL A 110 13.17 12.62 -1.41
CA VAL A 110 14.13 13.72 -1.48
C VAL A 110 15.19 13.53 -0.39
N LYS A 111 16.49 13.61 -0.76
CA LYS A 111 17.61 13.49 0.20
C LYS A 111 17.62 14.66 1.20
N GLN A 112 18.41 14.52 2.28
CA GLN A 112 18.45 15.48 3.39
C GLN A 112 19.11 16.83 3.03
N ASN A 113 20.02 16.83 2.05
CA ASN A 113 20.62 18.05 1.49
C ASN A 113 20.37 18.03 -0.02
N PRO A 114 19.12 18.21 -0.47
CA PRO A 114 18.72 17.79 -1.80
C PRO A 114 19.01 18.85 -2.85
N LEU A 115 18.93 20.13 -2.49
CA LEU A 115 18.88 21.20 -3.48
C LEU A 115 20.27 21.60 -3.95
N PHE A 116 20.54 21.35 -5.23
CA PHE A 116 21.76 21.77 -5.90
C PHE A 116 21.44 22.37 -7.27
N GLU A 117 22.46 22.94 -7.91
CA GLU A 117 22.36 23.46 -9.27
C GLU A 117 23.37 22.77 -10.18
N SER A 118 22.92 22.40 -11.38
CA SER A 118 23.77 21.90 -12.44
C SER A 118 23.23 22.33 -13.78
N THR A 119 24.10 22.77 -14.68
CA THR A 119 23.74 23.12 -16.08
C THR A 119 22.57 24.12 -16.21
N GLY A 120 22.43 25.06 -15.26
CA GLY A 120 21.33 26.04 -15.25
C GLY A 120 19.97 25.47 -14.82
N LEU A 121 19.95 24.33 -14.13
CA LEU A 121 18.78 23.70 -13.56
C LEU A 121 18.93 23.56 -12.05
N GLY A 122 17.89 23.93 -11.31
CA GLY A 122 17.74 23.58 -9.90
C GLY A 122 17.23 22.16 -9.80
N LEU A 123 17.91 21.34 -8.99
CA LEU A 123 17.66 19.91 -8.88
C LEU A 123 17.51 19.50 -7.42
N PHE A 124 16.61 18.55 -7.15
CA PHE A 124 16.61 17.80 -5.90
C PHE A 124 17.33 16.46 -6.11
N GLN A 125 18.35 16.20 -5.30
CA GLN A 125 18.90 14.86 -5.16
C GLN A 125 17.90 13.95 -4.49
N THR A 126 17.78 12.72 -5.01
CA THR A 126 16.76 11.77 -4.55
C THR A 126 17.33 10.41 -4.22
N HIS A 127 16.55 9.61 -3.48
CA HIS A 127 16.82 8.23 -3.18
C HIS A 127 15.52 7.44 -3.34
N TYR A 128 15.51 6.39 -4.16
CA TYR A 128 14.31 5.57 -4.30
C TYR A 128 14.01 4.78 -3.03
N TYR A 129 12.72 4.55 -2.76
CA TYR A 129 12.19 3.79 -1.66
C TYR A 129 11.44 2.57 -2.22
N GLY A 130 11.67 1.39 -1.64
CA GLY A 130 11.12 0.14 -2.15
C GLY A 130 11.74 -0.34 -3.47
N GLY A 131 11.18 -1.40 -4.04
CA GLY A 131 11.69 -2.02 -5.27
C GLY A 131 11.14 -1.39 -6.55
N ILE A 132 11.71 -0.28 -7.05
CA ILE A 132 11.26 0.34 -8.31
C ILE A 132 12.00 -0.15 -9.57
N LYS A 133 11.27 -0.20 -10.70
CA LYS A 133 11.88 -0.21 -12.03
C LYS A 133 12.26 1.22 -12.44
N LYS A 134 13.47 1.65 -12.09
CA LYS A 134 13.97 3.03 -12.25
C LYS A 134 13.66 3.69 -13.60
N TYR A 135 13.76 2.94 -14.72
CA TYR A 135 13.48 3.47 -16.06
C TYR A 135 12.00 3.85 -16.31
N GLN A 136 11.06 3.43 -15.46
CA GLN A 136 9.65 3.82 -15.57
C GLN A 136 9.37 5.17 -14.89
N TRP A 137 10.29 5.66 -14.05
CA TRP A 137 10.09 6.86 -13.22
C TRP A 137 10.67 8.13 -13.86
N VAL A 138 11.41 7.99 -14.96
CA VAL A 138 11.87 9.10 -15.79
C VAL A 138 10.79 9.48 -16.79
N THR A 139 10.81 10.72 -17.29
CA THR A 139 9.92 11.24 -18.35
C THR A 139 8.42 11.33 -18.01
N ILE A 140 8.03 11.08 -16.76
CA ILE A 140 6.64 11.24 -16.28
C ILE A 140 6.49 12.49 -15.40
N PRO A 141 5.29 13.08 -15.31
CA PRO A 141 5.03 14.14 -14.34
C PRO A 141 5.00 13.57 -12.92
N LEU A 142 5.71 14.23 -12.00
CA LEU A 142 5.79 13.88 -10.59
C LEU A 142 5.20 15.01 -9.73
N ALA A 143 4.53 14.64 -8.65
CA ALA A 143 4.05 15.53 -7.61
C ALA A 143 4.91 15.37 -6.35
N LEU A 144 5.06 16.44 -5.57
CA LEU A 144 5.80 16.45 -4.32
C LEU A 144 4.83 16.41 -3.15
N HIS A 145 4.89 15.33 -2.38
CA HIS A 145 4.08 15.10 -1.18
C HIS A 145 4.97 15.05 0.06
N GLY A 146 4.36 15.22 1.23
CA GLY A 146 5.01 14.92 2.50
C GLY A 146 4.96 16.07 3.49
N VAL A 147 5.96 16.15 4.36
CA VAL A 147 5.98 17.10 5.48
C VAL A 147 7.32 17.81 5.60
N ILE A 148 7.26 19.11 5.86
CA ILE A 148 8.42 19.97 6.14
C ILE A 148 8.07 20.90 7.30
N TYR A 149 9.08 21.45 7.98
CA TYR A 149 8.88 22.40 9.06
C TYR A 149 9.33 23.79 8.62
N ASP A 150 8.51 24.80 8.89
CA ASP A 150 8.89 26.19 8.67
C ASP A 150 9.89 26.68 9.74
N LYS A 151 10.40 27.90 9.57
CA LYS A 151 11.35 28.52 10.51
C LYS A 151 10.81 28.67 11.95
N ALA A 152 9.49 28.65 12.15
CA ALA A 152 8.86 28.72 13.46
C ALA A 152 8.63 27.32 14.08
N GLY A 153 9.03 26.25 13.39
CA GLY A 153 8.79 24.87 13.82
C GLY A 153 7.35 24.39 13.56
N LYS A 154 6.58 25.11 12.74
CA LYS A 154 5.25 24.66 12.32
C LYS A 154 5.39 23.58 11.26
N LYS A 155 4.72 22.45 11.48
CA LYS A 155 4.58 21.39 10.48
C LYS A 155 3.73 21.87 9.31
N LEU A 156 4.27 21.80 8.11
CA LEU A 156 3.59 22.03 6.84
C LEU A 156 3.40 20.69 6.13
N GLN A 157 2.20 20.45 5.60
CA GLN A 157 1.92 19.33 4.72
C GLN A 157 1.98 19.83 3.28
N LEU A 158 2.82 19.22 2.46
CA LEU A 158 2.99 19.58 1.05
C LEU A 158 2.23 18.59 0.18
N ARG A 159 1.53 19.12 -0.83
CA ARG A 159 0.89 18.40 -1.94
C ARG A 159 0.96 19.31 -3.16
N ILE A 160 2.09 19.27 -3.86
CA ILE A 160 2.37 20.17 -5.00
C ILE A 160 2.42 19.33 -6.27
N GLY A 161 1.57 19.65 -7.24
CA GLY A 161 1.49 18.95 -8.53
C GLY A 161 0.24 18.08 -8.71
N GLU A 162 -0.76 18.26 -7.84
CA GLU A 162 -2.03 17.51 -7.89
C GLU A 162 -3.15 18.29 -8.59
N GLU A 163 -3.18 19.61 -8.38
CA GLU A 163 -4.12 20.50 -9.03
C GLU A 163 -3.67 20.87 -10.44
N GLU A 164 -4.60 21.14 -11.35
CA GLU A 164 -4.26 21.46 -12.76
C GLU A 164 -3.45 22.77 -12.89
N SER A 165 -3.56 23.66 -11.90
CA SER A 165 -2.80 24.90 -11.83
C SER A 165 -1.41 24.73 -11.20
N ASP A 166 -1.15 23.60 -10.53
CA ASP A 166 0.12 23.38 -9.86
C ASP A 166 1.23 23.07 -10.87
N PRO A 167 2.48 23.50 -10.59
CA PRO A 167 3.61 22.95 -11.30
C PRO A 167 3.81 21.47 -10.93
N VAL A 168 4.35 20.70 -11.87
CA VAL A 168 4.83 19.34 -11.64
C VAL A 168 6.35 19.28 -11.74
N PHE A 169 6.92 18.22 -11.18
CA PHE A 169 8.35 17.91 -11.24
C PHE A 169 8.61 16.83 -12.29
N ASN A 170 9.86 16.70 -12.73
CA ASN A 170 10.24 15.68 -13.69
C ASN A 170 11.69 15.22 -13.48
N ILE A 171 11.93 13.93 -13.73
CA ILE A 171 13.27 13.37 -13.88
C ILE A 171 13.46 13.11 -15.38
N SER A 172 14.47 13.73 -15.98
CA SER A 172 14.74 13.59 -17.41
C SER A 172 15.40 12.25 -17.74
N ASP A 173 15.19 11.75 -18.96
CA ASP A 173 16.00 10.68 -19.56
C ASP A 173 16.73 11.19 -20.80
N ILE A 174 17.83 10.54 -21.16
CA ILE A 174 18.61 10.91 -22.33
C ILE A 174 17.83 10.59 -23.61
N LEU A 175 17.74 11.57 -24.50
CA LEU A 175 17.07 11.40 -25.80
C LEU A 175 17.74 10.28 -26.63
N PRO A 176 16.97 9.54 -27.45
CA PRO A 176 17.47 8.34 -28.13
C PRO A 176 18.64 8.60 -29.10
N HIS A 177 18.72 9.79 -29.70
CA HIS A 177 19.83 10.18 -30.60
C HIS A 177 21.20 10.22 -29.90
N LEU A 178 21.24 10.39 -28.58
CA LEU A 178 22.45 10.37 -27.75
C LEU A 178 22.44 9.24 -26.71
N GLY A 179 21.42 8.37 -26.74
CA GLY A 179 21.20 7.30 -25.77
C GLY A 179 21.90 5.98 -26.10
N GLN A 180 22.77 5.92 -27.13
CA GLN A 180 23.39 4.66 -27.56
C GLN A 180 24.15 3.96 -26.42
N ALA A 181 24.96 4.70 -25.66
CA ALA A 181 25.68 4.14 -24.52
C ALA A 181 24.76 3.68 -23.37
N GLN A 182 23.56 4.24 -23.25
CA GLN A 182 22.56 3.78 -22.29
C GLN A 182 21.89 2.49 -22.79
N ALA A 183 21.59 2.41 -24.09
CA ALA A 183 20.94 1.26 -24.72
C ALA A 183 21.81 -0.02 -24.72
N GLU A 184 23.14 0.10 -24.60
CA GLU A 184 24.06 -1.04 -24.45
C GLU A 184 24.05 -1.65 -23.04
N LYS A 185 23.51 -0.94 -22.04
CA LYS A 185 23.45 -1.43 -20.67
C LYS A 185 22.31 -2.41 -20.47
N LYS A 186 22.44 -3.25 -19.43
CA LYS A 186 21.31 -4.03 -18.94
C LYS A 186 20.20 -3.08 -18.47
N LEU A 187 18.95 -3.50 -18.62
CA LEU A 187 17.79 -2.67 -18.25
C LEU A 187 17.84 -2.14 -16.80
N SER A 188 18.38 -2.93 -15.86
CA SER A 188 18.58 -2.54 -14.45
C SER A 188 19.63 -1.43 -14.23
N GLU A 189 20.50 -1.24 -15.21
CA GLU A 189 21.66 -0.33 -15.19
C GLU A 189 21.48 0.86 -16.15
N GLY A 190 20.45 0.83 -17.01
CA GLY A 190 20.14 1.91 -17.96
C GLY A 190 19.91 3.26 -17.27
N VAL A 191 19.19 3.24 -16.13
CA VAL A 191 19.02 4.39 -15.25
C VAL A 191 19.62 4.06 -13.87
N SER A 192 20.63 4.81 -13.45
CA SER A 192 21.23 4.69 -12.11
C SER A 192 20.38 5.40 -11.05
N GLY A 193 20.54 5.04 -9.78
CA GLY A 193 19.83 5.73 -8.69
C GLY A 193 20.20 7.20 -8.59
N GLU A 194 21.49 7.53 -8.76
CA GLU A 194 21.99 8.92 -8.80
C GLU A 194 21.62 9.68 -10.09
N ALA A 195 20.89 9.05 -11.02
CA ALA A 195 20.31 9.74 -12.17
C ALA A 195 18.82 10.09 -11.97
N LEU A 196 18.28 9.87 -10.76
CA LEU A 196 16.89 10.16 -10.42
C LEU A 196 16.70 11.56 -9.82
N ASP A 197 17.62 12.49 -10.10
CA ASP A 197 17.52 13.85 -9.61
C ASP A 197 16.37 14.58 -10.31
N ALA A 198 15.49 15.19 -9.52
CA ALA A 198 14.28 15.82 -10.02
C ALA A 198 14.52 17.31 -10.32
N ILE A 199 14.07 17.77 -11.49
CA ILE A 199 14.13 19.18 -11.89
C ILE A 199 13.06 19.96 -11.12
N VAL A 200 13.50 20.99 -10.40
CA VAL A 200 12.66 21.83 -9.53
C VAL A 200 12.72 23.32 -9.86
N GLY A 201 13.63 23.74 -10.74
CA GLY A 201 13.76 25.15 -11.11
C GLY A 201 14.65 25.39 -12.32
N HIS A 202 14.49 26.57 -12.93
CA HIS A 202 15.29 27.00 -14.08
C HIS A 202 15.56 28.53 -14.08
N VAL A 203 14.65 29.32 -13.51
CA VAL A 203 14.80 30.79 -13.49
C VAL A 203 15.89 31.20 -12.49
N PRO A 204 16.95 31.92 -12.92
CA PRO A 204 18.01 32.40 -12.05
C PRO A 204 17.57 33.59 -11.20
N ALA A 205 18.21 33.80 -10.05
CA ALA A 205 18.13 35.03 -9.29
C ALA A 205 18.84 36.19 -10.03
N ASP A 206 18.47 37.43 -9.71
CA ASP A 206 19.02 38.63 -10.38
C ASP A 206 20.47 39.00 -9.96
N ASP A 207 21.11 38.18 -9.12
CA ASP A 207 22.49 38.38 -8.68
C ASP A 207 23.49 37.81 -9.70
N LYS A 208 24.30 38.69 -10.29
CA LYS A 208 25.28 38.32 -11.33
C LYS A 208 26.53 37.63 -10.78
N ASP A 209 26.81 37.78 -9.49
CA ASP A 209 27.98 37.18 -8.85
C ASP A 209 27.68 35.82 -8.20
N ASP A 210 26.40 35.41 -8.17
CA ASP A 210 25.97 34.12 -7.65
C ASP A 210 26.41 32.98 -8.59
N LYS A 211 27.07 31.96 -8.01
CA LYS A 211 27.52 30.77 -8.73
C LYS A 211 26.44 29.71 -8.90
N THR A 212 25.34 29.83 -8.15
CA THR A 212 24.18 28.93 -8.20
C THR A 212 22.87 29.73 -8.17
N PRO A 213 22.64 30.62 -9.15
CA PRO A 213 21.54 31.58 -9.13
C PRO A 213 20.16 30.93 -9.22
N VAL A 214 20.01 29.78 -9.88
CA VAL A 214 18.74 29.04 -9.96
C VAL A 214 18.41 28.41 -8.61
N ARG A 215 19.38 27.76 -7.97
CA ARG A 215 19.22 27.25 -6.60
C ARG A 215 18.84 28.35 -5.63
N THR A 216 19.52 29.50 -5.70
CA THR A 216 19.21 30.66 -4.85
C THR A 216 17.79 31.16 -5.07
N ASN A 217 17.33 31.22 -6.32
CA ASN A 217 15.95 31.59 -6.62
C ASN A 217 14.93 30.58 -6.09
N VAL A 218 15.19 29.27 -6.20
CA VAL A 218 14.33 28.23 -5.60
C VAL A 218 14.24 28.39 -4.08
N LEU A 219 15.37 28.61 -3.40
CA LEU A 219 15.38 28.85 -1.95
C LEU A 219 14.61 30.12 -1.57
N LYS A 220 14.75 31.19 -2.36
CA LYS A 220 13.99 32.42 -2.16
C LYS A 220 12.48 32.16 -2.28
N MET A 221 12.04 31.43 -3.31
CA MET A 221 10.64 31.07 -3.49
C MET A 221 10.09 30.25 -2.32
N LEU A 222 10.85 29.25 -1.86
CA LEU A 222 10.46 28.44 -0.69
C LEU A 222 10.39 29.27 0.60
N ALA A 223 11.31 30.22 0.78
CA ALA A 223 11.28 31.13 1.91
C ALA A 223 10.08 32.09 1.87
N GLU A 224 9.74 32.63 0.70
CA GLU A 224 8.62 33.55 0.53
C GLU A 224 7.26 32.86 0.62
N GLN A 225 7.12 31.69 -0.01
CA GLN A 225 5.84 30.98 -0.12
C GLN A 225 5.54 30.10 1.10
N LEU A 226 6.56 29.46 1.67
CA LEU A 226 6.39 28.45 2.72
C LEU A 226 7.07 28.84 4.04
N ASN A 227 7.77 29.98 4.12
CA ASN A 227 8.57 30.36 5.29
C ASN A 227 9.60 29.27 5.67
N VAL A 228 10.14 28.59 4.67
CA VAL A 228 11.10 27.49 4.81
C VAL A 228 12.52 27.98 4.51
N GLU A 229 13.51 27.44 5.23
CA GLU A 229 14.93 27.57 4.89
C GLU A 229 15.51 26.22 4.44
N GLU A 230 16.67 26.25 3.79
CA GLU A 230 17.30 25.03 3.27
C GLU A 230 17.49 23.95 4.35
N ARG A 231 17.82 24.35 5.58
CA ARG A 231 17.99 23.41 6.71
C ARG A 231 16.75 22.56 6.97
N ALA A 232 15.55 23.03 6.62
CA ALA A 232 14.32 22.30 6.83
C ALA A 232 14.27 20.98 6.05
N PHE A 233 14.94 20.88 4.89
CA PHE A 233 15.00 19.63 4.12
C PHE A 233 15.58 18.48 4.93
N ALA A 234 16.57 18.76 5.78
CA ALA A 234 17.22 17.74 6.58
C ALA A 234 16.32 17.11 7.66
N GLY A 235 15.23 17.78 8.04
CA GLY A 235 14.20 17.28 8.96
C GLY A 235 12.86 17.01 8.27
N SER A 236 12.83 16.99 6.94
CA SER A 236 11.64 16.76 6.14
C SER A 236 11.50 15.29 5.74
N GLU A 237 10.27 14.90 5.42
CA GLU A 237 9.97 13.68 4.68
C GLU A 237 9.22 14.10 3.44
N LEU A 238 9.92 14.17 2.31
CA LEU A 238 9.37 14.62 1.04
C LEU A 238 9.50 13.52 0.00
N GLU A 239 8.42 13.30 -0.74
CA GLU A 239 8.17 12.14 -1.56
C GLU A 239 7.73 12.60 -2.94
N LEU A 240 8.47 12.20 -3.97
CA LEU A 240 8.10 12.36 -5.36
C LEU A 240 7.29 11.14 -5.77
N VAL A 241 6.03 11.40 -6.11
CA VAL A 241 5.05 10.39 -6.53
C VAL A 241 4.50 10.72 -7.91
N PRO A 242 3.96 9.75 -8.65
CA PRO A 242 3.37 9.99 -9.96
C PRO A 242 2.19 11.00 -9.86
N ALA A 243 2.22 12.09 -10.63
CA ALA A 243 1.15 13.12 -10.64
C ALA A 243 -0.14 12.68 -11.36
N MET A 244 -0.16 11.49 -11.96
CA MET A 244 -1.31 10.95 -12.68
C MET A 244 -2.45 10.60 -11.73
N LYS A 245 -3.68 10.98 -12.12
CA LYS A 245 -4.91 10.66 -11.40
C LYS A 245 -5.40 9.25 -11.76
N PRO A 246 -6.07 8.52 -10.84
CA PRO A 246 -6.65 7.22 -11.15
C PRO A 246 -7.63 7.27 -12.33
N ARG A 247 -7.63 6.25 -13.19
CA ARG A 247 -8.51 6.15 -14.37
C ARG A 247 -9.10 4.75 -14.52
N GLU A 248 -10.27 4.68 -15.16
CA GLU A 248 -10.76 3.41 -15.68
C GLU A 248 -10.02 3.05 -16.98
N VAL A 249 -9.79 1.75 -17.19
CA VAL A 249 -9.08 1.22 -18.36
C VAL A 249 -9.93 0.17 -19.07
N GLY A 250 -9.77 0.11 -20.39
CA GLY A 250 -10.51 -0.79 -21.29
C GLY A 250 -11.77 -0.16 -21.86
N PHE A 251 -12.20 -0.64 -23.03
CA PHE A 251 -13.48 -0.21 -23.65
C PHE A 251 -14.68 -0.50 -22.74
N ASP A 252 -14.58 -1.54 -21.92
CA ASP A 252 -15.58 -1.98 -20.95
C ASP A 252 -15.44 -1.31 -19.58
N ARG A 253 -14.37 -0.54 -19.35
CA ARG A 253 -14.05 0.14 -18.07
C ARG A 253 -13.98 -0.85 -16.90
N GLY A 254 -13.56 -2.09 -17.16
CA GLY A 254 -13.46 -3.15 -16.15
C GLY A 254 -12.25 -3.02 -15.22
N LEU A 255 -11.23 -2.26 -15.63
CA LEU A 255 -9.97 -2.12 -14.91
C LEU A 255 -9.83 -0.71 -14.31
N ILE A 256 -8.99 -0.61 -13.29
CA ILE A 256 -8.53 0.64 -12.66
C ILE A 256 -7.03 0.75 -12.90
N LEU A 257 -6.58 1.94 -13.28
CA LEU A 257 -5.18 2.33 -13.34
C LEU A 257 -4.94 3.36 -12.25
N ALA A 258 -4.03 3.10 -11.33
CA ALA A 258 -3.65 4.05 -10.28
C ALA A 258 -2.22 3.80 -9.77
N TYR A 259 -1.64 4.79 -9.11
CA TYR A 259 -0.38 4.64 -8.39
C TYR A 259 -0.63 4.05 -7.00
N GLY A 260 0.16 3.03 -6.61
CA GLY A 260 0.11 2.45 -5.27
C GLY A 260 -1.17 1.68 -4.99
N HIS A 261 -1.68 0.93 -5.99
CA HIS A 261 -2.58 -0.18 -5.70
C HIS A 261 -1.93 -1.10 -4.68
N ASP A 262 -0.65 -1.37 -4.86
CA ASP A 262 0.24 -2.02 -3.88
C ASP A 262 0.49 -1.11 -2.66
N ASP A 263 0.00 -1.43 -1.46
CA ASP A 263 -1.09 -2.38 -1.14
C ASP A 263 -2.34 -1.66 -0.61
N ARG A 264 -2.48 -0.39 -0.98
CA ARG A 264 -3.64 0.45 -0.60
C ARG A 264 -4.96 -0.11 -1.09
N ILE A 265 -4.98 -0.96 -2.12
CA ILE A 265 -6.18 -1.66 -2.57
C ILE A 265 -6.72 -2.62 -1.49
N CYS A 266 -5.84 -3.39 -0.85
CA CYS A 266 -6.17 -4.27 0.25
C CYS A 266 -6.48 -3.46 1.52
N GLY A 267 -5.66 -2.45 1.83
CA GLY A 267 -5.93 -1.54 2.96
C GLY A 267 -7.33 -0.90 2.88
N TYR A 268 -7.73 -0.44 1.69
CA TYR A 268 -9.04 0.15 1.47
C TYR A 268 -10.18 -0.87 1.58
N THR A 269 -10.03 -2.03 0.93
CA THR A 269 -11.08 -3.05 0.94
C THR A 269 -11.23 -3.72 2.30
N ALA A 270 -10.15 -3.87 3.07
CA ALA A 270 -10.17 -4.33 4.46
C ALA A 270 -10.88 -3.32 5.36
N LEU A 271 -10.55 -2.02 5.23
CA LEU A 271 -11.24 -0.94 5.92
C LEU A 271 -12.75 -0.99 5.63
N ARG A 272 -13.15 -1.02 4.35
CA ARG A 272 -14.56 -1.10 3.96
C ARG A 272 -15.24 -2.37 4.47
N GLY A 273 -14.55 -3.51 4.42
CA GLY A 273 -15.04 -4.78 4.95
C GLY A 273 -15.30 -4.75 6.46
N LEU A 274 -14.52 -3.98 7.22
CA LEU A 274 -14.75 -3.74 8.65
C LEU A 274 -15.90 -2.76 8.90
N LEU A 275 -15.94 -1.63 8.18
CA LEU A 275 -16.86 -0.52 8.43
C LEU A 275 -18.29 -0.79 7.97
N ASP A 276 -18.48 -1.52 6.87
CA ASP A 276 -19.79 -1.73 6.23
C ASP A 276 -20.61 -2.86 6.88
N GLN A 277 -20.19 -3.35 8.03
CA GLN A 277 -20.88 -4.38 8.80
C GLN A 277 -21.98 -3.78 9.67
N LYS A 278 -23.15 -4.43 9.68
CA LYS A 278 -24.32 -3.95 10.43
C LYS A 278 -24.48 -4.61 11.80
N MET A 279 -24.13 -5.90 11.87
CA MET A 279 -24.29 -6.70 13.09
C MET A 279 -23.10 -6.49 14.02
N GLU A 280 -23.34 -6.43 15.32
CA GLU A 280 -22.29 -6.45 16.34
C GLU A 280 -21.46 -7.75 16.19
N PRO A 281 -20.13 -7.66 16.17
CA PRO A 281 -19.32 -8.83 15.86
C PRO A 281 -19.21 -9.77 17.07
N GLU A 282 -19.10 -11.07 16.81
CA GLU A 282 -18.97 -12.07 17.88
C GLU A 282 -17.56 -12.05 18.48
N ARG A 283 -16.51 -12.03 17.65
CA ARG A 283 -15.11 -11.78 18.05
C ARG A 283 -14.72 -10.34 17.74
N THR A 284 -13.77 -9.79 18.47
CA THR A 284 -13.17 -8.50 18.13
C THR A 284 -12.49 -8.58 16.76
N GLN A 285 -12.73 -7.57 15.93
CA GLN A 285 -12.23 -7.45 14.58
C GLN A 285 -11.18 -6.35 14.51
N VAL A 286 -10.11 -6.58 13.77
CA VAL A 286 -8.97 -5.67 13.65
C VAL A 286 -8.61 -5.51 12.18
N VAL A 287 -8.47 -4.27 11.74
CA VAL A 287 -7.73 -3.94 10.51
C VAL A 287 -6.44 -3.24 10.92
N PHE A 288 -5.29 -3.77 10.48
CA PHE A 288 -4.00 -3.15 10.70
C PHE A 288 -3.44 -2.61 9.37
N LEU A 289 -3.33 -1.29 9.26
CA LEU A 289 -2.69 -0.60 8.15
C LEU A 289 -1.26 -0.30 8.56
N ALA A 290 -0.28 -1.05 8.03
CA ALA A 290 1.15 -0.92 8.33
C ALA A 290 1.88 -0.02 7.31
N ASP A 291 3.05 0.45 7.68
CA ASP A 291 4.02 1.14 6.81
C ASP A 291 5.25 0.22 6.62
N LYS A 292 6.24 0.65 5.85
CA LYS A 292 7.56 0.03 5.71
C LYS A 292 7.63 -1.36 5.13
N GLU A 293 6.57 -1.90 4.54
CA GLU A 293 6.63 -3.24 3.97
C GLU A 293 7.70 -3.34 2.90
N GLU A 294 7.70 -2.36 1.99
CA GLU A 294 8.53 -2.30 0.79
C GLU A 294 10.04 -2.24 1.05
N ILE A 295 10.41 -2.01 2.31
CA ILE A 295 11.80 -1.97 2.77
C ILE A 295 12.11 -3.03 3.84
N GLY A 296 11.21 -4.00 4.07
CA GLY A 296 11.41 -5.13 4.98
C GLY A 296 10.55 -5.15 6.24
N SER A 297 9.56 -4.25 6.35
CA SER A 297 8.68 -4.06 7.52
C SER A 297 9.38 -3.67 8.82
N ASP A 298 10.61 -3.17 8.75
CA ASP A 298 11.38 -2.70 9.90
C ASP A 298 10.99 -1.26 10.31
N GLY A 299 11.19 -0.95 11.59
CA GLY A 299 11.00 0.37 12.16
C GLY A 299 9.67 0.56 12.91
N ASP A 300 9.49 1.76 13.45
CA ASP A 300 8.43 2.10 14.42
C ASP A 300 6.99 1.98 13.89
N THR A 301 6.84 1.92 12.57
CA THR A 301 5.55 1.92 11.86
C THR A 301 5.35 0.65 11.01
N GLY A 302 6.39 -0.20 10.94
CA GLY A 302 6.41 -1.47 10.23
C GLY A 302 5.48 -2.54 10.81
N MET A 303 5.21 -3.60 10.03
CA MET A 303 4.50 -4.78 10.55
C MET A 303 5.27 -5.46 11.70
N GLN A 304 6.59 -5.28 11.77
CA GLN A 304 7.41 -5.81 12.86
C GLN A 304 7.39 -4.93 14.12
N SER A 305 6.80 -3.73 14.07
CA SER A 305 6.65 -2.88 15.25
C SER A 305 5.76 -3.53 16.32
N GLU A 306 5.96 -3.14 17.58
CA GLU A 306 5.13 -3.58 18.71
C GLU A 306 3.78 -2.82 18.80
N PHE A 307 3.40 -2.09 17.75
CA PHE A 307 2.19 -1.25 17.82
C PHE A 307 0.91 -2.07 17.91
N LEU A 308 0.84 -3.23 17.24
CA LEU A 308 -0.31 -4.12 17.33
C LEU A 308 -0.42 -4.73 18.74
N GLU A 309 0.69 -5.20 19.29
CA GLU A 309 0.82 -5.68 20.67
C GLU A 309 0.28 -4.65 21.65
N LEU A 310 0.79 -3.41 21.55
CA LEU A 310 0.41 -2.28 22.40
C LEU A 310 -1.10 -2.04 22.38
N VAL A 311 -1.73 -2.07 21.19
CA VAL A 311 -3.17 -1.90 21.07
C VAL A 311 -3.93 -3.06 21.71
N ILE A 312 -3.54 -4.31 21.47
CA ILE A 312 -4.20 -5.47 22.09
C ILE A 312 -4.07 -5.45 23.61
N GLU A 313 -2.87 -5.16 24.14
CA GLU A 313 -2.66 -5.00 25.59
C GLU A 313 -3.55 -3.91 26.16
N ARG A 314 -3.68 -2.80 25.44
CA ARG A 314 -4.58 -1.74 25.86
C ARG A 314 -6.04 -2.20 25.95
N LEU A 315 -6.51 -2.95 24.95
CA LEU A 315 -7.89 -3.46 24.95
C LEU A 315 -8.12 -4.45 26.09
N ILE A 316 -7.14 -5.32 26.39
CA ILE A 316 -7.19 -6.26 27.53
C ILE A 316 -7.33 -5.49 28.85
N LEU A 317 -6.52 -4.44 29.04
CA LEU A 317 -6.56 -3.61 30.24
C LEU A 317 -7.92 -2.92 30.41
N GLU A 318 -8.47 -2.34 29.33
CA GLU A 318 -9.79 -1.69 29.37
C GLU A 318 -10.92 -2.69 29.67
N ALA A 319 -10.82 -3.91 29.13
CA ALA A 319 -11.80 -4.97 29.37
C ALA A 319 -11.68 -5.60 30.78
N GLY A 320 -10.55 -5.39 31.47
CA GLY A 320 -10.28 -6.03 32.76
C GLY A 320 -10.09 -7.56 32.64
N GLU A 321 -9.71 -8.05 31.46
CA GLU A 321 -9.52 -9.48 31.20
C GLU A 321 -8.20 -10.00 31.77
N LYS A 322 -8.21 -11.21 32.32
CA LYS A 322 -7.01 -11.90 32.81
C LYS A 322 -6.37 -12.72 31.67
N THR A 323 -5.88 -12.03 30.65
CA THR A 323 -5.17 -12.63 29.50
C THR A 323 -3.96 -11.78 29.11
N THR A 324 -3.21 -12.21 28.09
CA THR A 324 -2.05 -11.49 27.55
C THR A 324 -2.19 -11.34 26.05
N ALA A 325 -1.56 -10.33 25.44
CA ALA A 325 -1.60 -10.18 23.98
C ALA A 325 -1.10 -11.43 23.24
N ARG A 326 -0.09 -12.12 23.80
CA ARG A 326 0.39 -13.41 23.25
C ARG A 326 -0.69 -14.50 23.24
N GLN A 327 -1.47 -14.63 24.32
CA GLN A 327 -2.59 -15.58 24.36
C GLN A 327 -3.70 -15.20 23.38
N VAL A 328 -4.03 -13.90 23.29
CA VAL A 328 -4.98 -13.40 22.28
C VAL A 328 -4.51 -13.79 20.88
N PHE A 329 -3.25 -13.50 20.53
CA PHE A 329 -2.69 -13.83 19.22
C PHE A 329 -2.68 -15.33 18.93
N TRP A 330 -2.38 -16.17 19.92
CA TRP A 330 -2.41 -17.63 19.76
C TRP A 330 -3.80 -18.19 19.42
N HIS A 331 -4.87 -17.47 19.77
CA HIS A 331 -6.26 -17.82 19.44
C HIS A 331 -6.83 -17.02 18.26
N SER A 332 -6.00 -16.18 17.62
CA SER A 332 -6.40 -15.30 16.53
C SER A 332 -6.15 -15.90 15.16
N MET A 333 -6.90 -15.41 14.18
CA MET A 333 -6.65 -15.67 12.76
C MET A 333 -6.36 -14.35 12.05
N ALA A 334 -5.49 -14.38 11.04
CA ALA A 334 -5.20 -13.24 10.19
C ALA A 334 -5.27 -13.57 8.70
N LEU A 335 -5.82 -12.64 7.93
CA LEU A 335 -5.45 -12.49 6.52
C LEU A 335 -4.35 -11.45 6.43
N SER A 336 -3.20 -11.88 5.92
CA SER A 336 -2.14 -11.02 5.41
C SER A 336 -2.62 -10.55 4.04
N ALA A 337 -3.23 -9.37 4.01
CA ALA A 337 -3.76 -8.80 2.80
C ALA A 337 -2.62 -8.13 2.06
N ASP A 338 -2.36 -8.62 0.85
CA ASP A 338 -1.28 -8.18 -0.03
C ASP A 338 -1.63 -8.59 -1.47
N VAL A 339 -1.15 -7.82 -2.44
CA VAL A 339 -1.42 -8.04 -3.86
C VAL A 339 -0.66 -9.24 -4.41
N GLY A 340 -1.28 -9.93 -5.37
CA GLY A 340 -0.67 -11.03 -6.11
C GLY A 340 -0.24 -10.61 -7.51
N ALA A 341 0.75 -11.30 -8.08
CA ALA A 341 1.13 -11.10 -9.48
C ALA A 341 0.10 -11.73 -10.43
N GLY A 342 -0.60 -10.90 -11.22
CA GLY A 342 -1.46 -11.35 -12.30
C GLY A 342 -0.64 -11.86 -13.48
N MET A 343 -1.06 -12.97 -14.07
CA MET A 343 -0.44 -13.55 -15.27
C MET A 343 -0.59 -12.60 -16.47
N ASP A 344 0.48 -11.85 -16.75
CA ASP A 344 0.51 -10.88 -17.85
C ASP A 344 0.56 -11.60 -19.21
N PRO A 345 -0.41 -11.34 -20.12
CA PRO A 345 -0.45 -12.00 -21.42
C PRO A 345 0.77 -11.70 -22.31
N ASN A 346 1.50 -10.62 -22.05
CA ASN A 346 2.72 -10.27 -22.79
C ASN A 346 3.98 -10.97 -22.25
N TYR A 347 3.90 -11.57 -21.06
CA TYR A 347 5.04 -12.18 -20.35
C TYR A 347 4.71 -13.56 -19.78
N LEU A 348 3.97 -14.39 -20.53
CA LEU A 348 3.53 -15.71 -20.05
C LEU A 348 4.67 -16.65 -19.63
N ASP A 349 5.88 -16.47 -20.17
CA ASP A 349 7.01 -17.37 -19.95
C ASP A 349 7.50 -17.42 -18.50
N VAL A 350 7.17 -16.42 -17.65
CA VAL A 350 7.55 -16.42 -16.24
C VAL A 350 6.52 -17.10 -15.31
N PHE A 351 5.35 -17.47 -15.83
CA PHE A 351 4.25 -18.05 -15.05
C PHE A 351 4.07 -19.54 -15.29
N GLU A 352 3.68 -20.28 -14.26
CA GLU A 352 3.13 -21.64 -14.41
C GLU A 352 1.60 -21.51 -14.51
N PRO A 353 0.99 -21.74 -15.70
CA PRO A 353 -0.41 -21.35 -15.93
C PRO A 353 -1.44 -22.02 -15.02
N THR A 354 -1.16 -23.20 -14.44
CA THR A 354 -2.13 -23.89 -13.58
C THR A 354 -2.19 -23.33 -12.17
N ASN A 355 -1.11 -22.68 -11.70
CA ASN A 355 -1.00 -22.06 -10.38
C ASN A 355 -0.78 -20.54 -10.44
N ALA A 356 -1.02 -19.88 -11.59
CA ALA A 356 -0.88 -18.43 -11.71
C ALA A 356 -2.22 -17.71 -11.55
N ALA A 357 -2.19 -16.56 -10.87
CA ALA A 357 -3.36 -15.72 -10.71
C ALA A 357 -3.73 -15.05 -12.03
N THR A 358 -5.02 -14.79 -12.22
CA THR A 358 -5.55 -14.09 -13.39
C THR A 358 -6.45 -12.96 -12.94
N VAL A 359 -6.27 -11.80 -13.56
CA VAL A 359 -7.03 -10.59 -13.26
C VAL A 359 -8.51 -10.80 -13.64
N GLY A 360 -9.42 -10.48 -12.72
CA GLY A 360 -10.87 -10.63 -12.89
C GLY A 360 -11.45 -11.97 -12.46
N ASN A 361 -10.67 -12.82 -11.78
CA ASN A 361 -11.08 -14.15 -11.30
C ASN A 361 -11.23 -14.22 -9.76
N GLY A 362 -11.36 -13.07 -9.10
CA GLY A 362 -11.62 -13.00 -7.67
C GLY A 362 -10.35 -12.88 -6.83
N ILE A 363 -10.53 -12.92 -5.50
CA ILE A 363 -9.41 -12.79 -4.55
C ILE A 363 -8.42 -13.95 -4.72
N VAL A 364 -7.14 -13.63 -4.77
CA VAL A 364 -6.05 -14.60 -4.81
C VAL A 364 -5.74 -15.05 -3.40
N ILE A 365 -5.73 -16.35 -3.17
CA ILE A 365 -5.32 -16.98 -1.92
C ILE A 365 -3.96 -17.62 -2.16
N THR A 366 -2.97 -17.20 -1.39
CA THR A 366 -1.58 -17.63 -1.57
C THR A 366 -1.12 -18.37 -0.32
N LYS A 367 -0.77 -19.65 -0.49
CA LYS A 367 -0.35 -20.49 0.64
C LYS A 367 1.03 -20.09 1.16
N PHE A 368 1.91 -19.66 0.26
CA PHE A 368 3.27 -19.22 0.56
C PHE A 368 3.79 -18.29 -0.55
N THR A 369 4.62 -17.32 -0.16
CA THR A 369 5.35 -16.43 -1.09
C THR A 369 6.80 -16.30 -0.63
N GLY A 370 7.72 -16.97 -1.30
CA GLY A 370 9.14 -16.98 -0.93
C GLY A 370 10.05 -16.99 -2.14
N SER A 371 11.33 -17.22 -1.88
CA SER A 371 12.33 -17.39 -2.92
C SER A 371 12.88 -18.81 -2.95
N ARG A 372 13.28 -19.30 -4.13
CA ARG A 372 13.83 -20.65 -4.31
C ARG A 372 12.86 -21.70 -3.73
N GLY A 373 13.30 -22.53 -2.79
CA GLY A 373 12.46 -23.46 -2.05
C GLY A 373 11.72 -22.83 -0.86
N LYS A 374 10.85 -21.84 -1.10
CA LYS A 374 10.01 -21.14 -0.08
C LYS A 374 10.78 -20.38 1.01
N ALA A 375 12.04 -20.02 0.78
CA ALA A 375 12.85 -19.32 1.77
C ALA A 375 12.28 -17.91 2.05
N GLY A 376 12.27 -17.52 3.32
CA GLY A 376 11.83 -16.19 3.76
C GLY A 376 10.32 -15.98 3.78
N ALA A 377 9.53 -17.05 3.65
CA ALA A 377 8.06 -17.02 3.58
C ALA A 377 7.39 -17.52 4.87
N HIS A 378 6.11 -17.16 5.03
CA HIS A 378 5.16 -17.97 5.79
C HIS A 378 4.60 -19.07 4.87
N ASP A 379 4.39 -20.28 5.40
CA ASP A 379 3.73 -21.38 4.69
C ASP A 379 2.50 -21.78 5.50
N ALA A 380 1.33 -21.32 5.07
CA ALA A 380 0.08 -21.56 5.79
C ALA A 380 -0.23 -23.06 5.90
N SER A 381 -0.79 -23.47 7.06
CA SER A 381 -1.20 -24.85 7.28
C SER A 381 -2.35 -25.24 6.36
N ALA A 382 -2.51 -26.53 6.10
CA ALA A 382 -3.61 -27.04 5.29
C ALA A 382 -4.96 -26.76 5.98
N GLU A 383 -4.99 -26.83 7.31
CA GLU A 383 -6.16 -26.55 8.15
C GLU A 383 -6.59 -25.08 8.03
N THR A 384 -5.66 -24.13 8.13
CA THR A 384 -5.96 -22.70 7.97
C THR A 384 -6.46 -22.41 6.56
N LEU A 385 -5.81 -22.98 5.54
CA LEU A 385 -6.25 -22.84 4.15
C LEU A 385 -7.66 -23.39 3.95
N HIS A 386 -7.94 -24.61 4.43
CA HIS A 386 -9.25 -25.23 4.28
C HIS A 386 -10.36 -24.45 4.99
N LYS A 387 -10.11 -23.94 6.20
CA LYS A 387 -11.04 -23.07 6.92
C LYS A 387 -11.38 -21.82 6.10
N VAL A 388 -10.37 -21.10 5.60
CA VAL A 388 -10.59 -19.86 4.84
C VAL A 388 -11.33 -20.13 3.53
N LEU A 389 -10.92 -21.13 2.76
CA LEU A 389 -11.62 -21.48 1.51
C LEU A 389 -13.08 -21.87 1.76
N GLY A 390 -13.36 -22.65 2.82
CA GLY A 390 -14.73 -22.98 3.20
C GLY A 390 -15.59 -21.74 3.52
N LEU A 391 -15.03 -20.76 4.23
CA LEU A 391 -15.72 -19.49 4.51
C LEU A 391 -16.08 -18.72 3.23
N LEU A 392 -15.15 -18.68 2.27
CA LEU A 392 -15.35 -18.00 0.99
C LEU A 392 -16.38 -18.73 0.12
N ASP A 393 -16.33 -20.07 0.08
CA ASP A 393 -17.31 -20.91 -0.62
C ASP A 393 -18.73 -20.73 -0.06
N GLU A 394 -18.88 -20.77 1.27
CA GLU A 394 -20.17 -20.54 1.94
C GLU A 394 -20.74 -19.15 1.66
N ALA A 395 -19.87 -18.14 1.59
CA ALA A 395 -20.24 -16.78 1.25
C ALA A 395 -20.35 -16.53 -0.26
N LYS A 396 -20.04 -17.52 -1.10
CA LYS A 396 -20.01 -17.43 -2.56
C LYS A 396 -19.10 -16.29 -3.08
N VAL A 397 -18.02 -16.03 -2.37
CA VAL A 397 -17.01 -15.06 -2.79
C VAL A 397 -16.17 -15.71 -3.90
N PRO A 398 -16.00 -15.08 -5.07
CA PRO A 398 -15.10 -15.63 -6.08
C PRO A 398 -13.66 -15.54 -5.59
N TRP A 399 -12.96 -16.66 -5.63
CA TRP A 399 -11.56 -16.79 -5.22
C TRP A 399 -10.79 -17.70 -6.19
N GLN A 400 -9.47 -17.55 -6.17
CA GLN A 400 -8.52 -18.39 -6.89
C GLN A 400 -7.32 -18.68 -5.98
N VAL A 401 -6.68 -19.83 -6.14
CA VAL A 401 -5.39 -20.12 -5.47
C VAL A 401 -4.28 -19.92 -6.49
N ALA A 402 -3.22 -19.22 -6.09
CA ALA A 402 -2.09 -18.99 -6.95
C ALA A 402 -0.75 -18.87 -6.21
N GLU A 403 0.31 -18.98 -6.99
CA GLU A 403 1.69 -18.65 -6.65
C GLU A 403 2.15 -17.45 -7.50
N MET A 404 3.24 -16.82 -7.08
CA MET A 404 3.78 -15.62 -7.73
C MET A 404 4.29 -15.87 -9.16
N GLY A 405 4.79 -17.06 -9.47
CA GLY A 405 5.38 -17.40 -10.76
C GLY A 405 6.02 -18.79 -10.77
N LYS A 406 6.76 -19.13 -11.84
CA LYS A 406 7.53 -20.38 -11.89
C LYS A 406 8.59 -20.42 -10.78
N VAL A 407 8.87 -21.62 -10.30
CA VAL A 407 9.97 -21.89 -9.36
C VAL A 407 11.28 -21.33 -9.92
N ASP A 408 12.09 -20.73 -9.04
CA ASP A 408 13.41 -20.12 -9.31
C ASP A 408 13.45 -18.90 -10.25
N VAL A 409 12.32 -18.44 -10.79
CA VAL A 409 12.28 -17.23 -11.65
C VAL A 409 12.31 -15.94 -10.83
N GLY A 410 11.71 -15.94 -9.65
CA GLY A 410 11.61 -14.78 -8.78
C GLY A 410 11.50 -15.16 -7.32
N GLY A 411 11.21 -14.16 -6.49
CA GLY A 411 10.92 -14.35 -5.09
C GLY A 411 10.14 -13.15 -4.55
N GLY A 412 9.37 -13.41 -3.51
CA GLY A 412 8.68 -12.39 -2.74
C GLY A 412 8.84 -12.66 -1.25
N GLY A 413 7.89 -12.16 -0.48
CA GLY A 413 7.79 -12.43 0.94
C GLY A 413 7.00 -11.32 1.60
N THR A 414 5.78 -11.65 2.01
CA THR A 414 4.83 -10.68 2.55
C THR A 414 5.00 -10.47 4.06
N VAL A 415 4.13 -9.62 4.59
CA VAL A 415 3.93 -9.39 6.03
C VAL A 415 3.42 -10.61 6.81
N ALA A 416 2.92 -11.66 6.14
CA ALA A 416 2.35 -12.84 6.79
C ALA A 416 3.29 -13.49 7.79
N LYS A 417 4.59 -13.57 7.46
CA LYS A 417 5.61 -14.17 8.34
C LYS A 417 5.78 -13.42 9.65
N PHE A 418 5.51 -12.12 9.68
CA PHE A 418 5.61 -11.31 10.89
C PHE A 418 4.38 -11.48 11.78
N LEU A 419 3.19 -11.62 11.18
CA LEU A 419 1.98 -11.98 11.92
C LEU A 419 2.07 -13.40 12.48
N SER A 420 2.48 -14.38 11.65
CA SER A 420 2.58 -15.77 12.08
C SER A 420 3.65 -16.02 13.13
N LYS A 421 4.73 -15.22 13.14
CA LYS A 421 5.74 -15.21 14.22
C LYS A 421 5.15 -14.92 15.61
N ARG A 422 3.97 -14.26 15.67
CA ARG A 422 3.23 -14.00 16.92
C ARG A 422 2.34 -15.18 17.37
N GLY A 423 2.32 -16.28 16.60
CA GLY A 423 1.46 -17.45 16.83
C GLY A 423 0.08 -17.34 16.17
N ILE A 424 -0.14 -16.36 15.30
CA ILE A 424 -1.42 -16.12 14.63
C ILE A 424 -1.57 -17.06 13.42
N GLU A 425 -2.69 -17.77 13.31
CA GLU A 425 -3.03 -18.54 12.10
C GLU A 425 -3.20 -17.57 10.91
N THR A 426 -2.20 -17.52 10.02
CA THR A 426 -2.12 -16.49 8.97
C THR A 426 -2.18 -17.11 7.58
N LEU A 427 -2.82 -16.40 6.64
CA LEU A 427 -2.87 -16.75 5.21
C LEU A 427 -2.77 -15.48 4.35
N ASP A 428 -2.03 -15.53 3.24
CA ASP A 428 -1.93 -14.42 2.30
C ASP A 428 -3.15 -14.38 1.37
N ALA A 429 -3.73 -13.18 1.20
CA ALA A 429 -4.92 -13.01 0.38
C ALA A 429 -5.11 -11.59 -0.17
N GLY A 430 -5.16 -11.41 -1.49
CA GLY A 430 -5.45 -10.11 -2.11
C GLY A 430 -5.68 -10.20 -3.62
N PRO A 431 -5.89 -9.07 -4.33
CA PRO A 431 -6.22 -9.08 -5.74
C PRO A 431 -4.96 -9.33 -6.60
N ALA A 432 -5.16 -9.83 -7.82
CA ALA A 432 -4.09 -9.91 -8.80
C ALA A 432 -3.88 -8.53 -9.46
N LEU A 433 -2.65 -8.03 -9.48
CA LEU A 433 -2.26 -6.82 -10.19
C LEU A 433 -1.43 -7.12 -11.44
N LEU A 434 -1.50 -6.22 -12.42
CA LEU A 434 -0.48 -6.12 -13.47
C LEU A 434 0.37 -4.87 -13.23
N SER A 435 1.63 -4.94 -13.65
CA SER A 435 2.61 -3.85 -13.49
C SER A 435 2.83 -3.40 -12.05
N MET A 436 2.77 -4.33 -11.08
CA MET A 436 3.10 -4.09 -9.67
C MET A 436 4.44 -3.34 -9.52
N HIS A 437 4.49 -2.37 -8.60
CA HIS A 437 5.57 -1.39 -8.35
C HIS A 437 5.83 -0.37 -9.47
N ALA A 438 4.98 -0.31 -10.51
CA ALA A 438 5.08 0.73 -11.53
C ALA A 438 4.47 2.06 -11.04
N PRO A 439 4.83 3.20 -11.65
CA PRO A 439 4.16 4.48 -11.41
C PRO A 439 2.64 4.46 -11.61
N GLN A 440 2.13 3.52 -12.41
CA GLN A 440 0.72 3.24 -12.60
C GLN A 440 0.52 1.73 -12.74
N GLU A 441 -0.25 1.16 -11.84
CA GLU A 441 -0.53 -0.27 -11.72
C GLU A 441 -1.96 -0.55 -12.19
N LEU A 442 -2.25 -1.79 -12.58
CA LEU A 442 -3.58 -2.19 -13.07
C LEU A 442 -4.24 -3.19 -12.15
N ALA A 443 -5.48 -2.88 -11.73
CA ALA A 443 -6.33 -3.75 -10.93
C ALA A 443 -7.69 -4.00 -11.60
N SER A 444 -8.29 -5.16 -11.39
CA SER A 444 -9.67 -5.41 -11.77
C SER A 444 -10.65 -4.88 -10.74
N LYS A 445 -11.70 -4.17 -11.18
CA LYS A 445 -12.82 -3.81 -10.31
C LYS A 445 -13.51 -5.03 -9.69
N ALA A 446 -13.57 -6.14 -10.43
CA ALA A 446 -14.16 -7.38 -9.93
C ALA A 446 -13.35 -7.95 -8.76
N ASP A 447 -12.02 -7.90 -8.86
CA ASP A 447 -11.15 -8.42 -7.80
C ASP A 447 -11.13 -7.49 -6.59
N LEU A 448 -11.16 -6.16 -6.81
CA LEU A 448 -11.39 -5.17 -5.75
C LEU A 448 -12.65 -5.51 -4.93
N TYR A 449 -13.76 -5.75 -5.63
CA TYR A 449 -15.03 -6.08 -4.97
C TYR A 449 -15.01 -7.46 -4.30
N ALA A 450 -14.35 -8.45 -4.92
CA ALA A 450 -14.15 -9.77 -4.32
C ALA A 450 -13.33 -9.68 -3.02
N CYS A 451 -12.26 -8.87 -2.98
CA CYS A 451 -11.45 -8.66 -1.78
C CYS A 451 -12.27 -8.01 -0.65
N TYR A 452 -13.07 -7.00 -0.97
CA TYR A 452 -14.01 -6.41 -0.01
C TYR A 452 -14.96 -7.47 0.61
N LEU A 453 -15.55 -8.32 -0.22
CA LEU A 453 -16.44 -9.39 0.24
C LEU A 453 -15.70 -10.44 1.07
N ALA A 454 -14.49 -10.81 0.66
CA ALA A 454 -13.64 -11.78 1.34
C ALA A 454 -13.26 -11.29 2.74
N TYR A 455 -12.71 -10.08 2.85
CA TYR A 455 -12.28 -9.50 4.12
C TYR A 455 -13.45 -9.27 5.07
N LYS A 456 -14.59 -8.78 4.55
CA LYS A 456 -15.82 -8.67 5.34
C LYS A 456 -16.25 -10.03 5.91
N THR A 457 -16.33 -11.04 5.04
CA THR A 457 -16.74 -12.41 5.43
C THR A 457 -15.79 -13.00 6.46
N PHE A 458 -14.47 -12.87 6.25
CA PHE A 458 -13.45 -13.34 7.16
C PHE A 458 -13.58 -12.69 8.54
N LEU A 459 -13.65 -11.36 8.59
CA LEU A 459 -13.82 -10.61 9.84
C LEU A 459 -15.10 -11.03 10.59
N GLU A 460 -16.21 -11.27 9.88
CA GLU A 460 -17.49 -11.67 10.47
C GLU A 460 -17.49 -13.13 10.98
N LYS A 461 -16.84 -14.05 10.27
CA LYS A 461 -17.08 -15.49 10.43
C LYS A 461 -15.89 -16.35 10.86
N ALA A 462 -14.65 -15.88 10.73
CA ALA A 462 -13.47 -16.68 11.08
C ALA A 462 -13.47 -17.05 12.58
N ARG A 463 -13.16 -18.33 12.89
CA ARG A 463 -13.22 -18.91 14.23
C ARG A 463 -12.12 -19.92 14.49
#